data_AF-A0A355DV02-F1
#
_entry.id   AF-A0A355DV02-F1
#
_cell.length_a   1.000
_cell.length_b   1.000
_cell.length_c   1.000
_cell.angle_alpha   90.00
_cell.angle_beta   90.00
_cell.angle_gamma   90.00
#
_symmetry.space_group_name_H-M   'P 1'
#
loop_
_entity.id
_entity.type
_entity.pdbx_description
1 polymer ?
#
loop_
_entity_poly.entity_id
_entity_poly.type
_entity_poly.pdbx_seq_one_letter_code
_entity_poly.pdbx_strand_id
1 'polypeptide(L)'
;MIFLELVLQNFGPYLGRQIINLRPETNDSTRPIILLGGMNGGGKTTLMDAIRLALYGSRAQCSTRGNLSYSDFLTQSVSRNTPPTEKTRIELAFEVIQDDKPTILRIVRYWTKEPKDGKDTLGILLDEEWPDKALANTWDEYIENLLPLGISNLFLFDGEQVKELAELETPPPLVVGAIQSLLGLELAERLSVDLDILANRKRKEIANAKELATLEEIEQKLTSQKDELDIATQELAALEAQLKRAEEQQRLASEKFIYEGGKIASDRSQLETQYKEFTTQVEKARQEMRELAAGSLPLALISPLLEQAKVQADQETRQHQAKIARDVLKERDQRLLNYIKNLSLTSKKVDQIKSFLDTENHELEEEISNYQDPWLAADNEALTSLENLLNYELNTNKSRAKQKQEDLKNLET
;
A
#
# COMPACT_ATOMS: atom_id res chain seq x y z
N MET A 1 -48.05 12.82 -3.14
CA MET A 1 -47.27 13.44 -2.05
C MET A 1 -46.30 14.42 -2.65
N ILE A 2 -46.25 15.67 -2.19
CA ILE A 2 -45.29 16.70 -2.66
C ILE A 2 -44.61 17.33 -1.45
N PHE A 3 -43.27 17.33 -1.37
CA PHE A 3 -42.56 18.04 -0.32
C PHE A 3 -42.64 19.55 -0.54
N LEU A 4 -42.95 20.31 0.51
CA LEU A 4 -43.15 21.76 0.46
C LEU A 4 -42.02 22.52 1.16
N GLU A 5 -41.58 22.05 2.33
CA GLU A 5 -40.56 22.74 3.14
C GLU A 5 -39.80 21.75 4.01
N LEU A 6 -38.48 21.91 4.07
CA LEU A 6 -37.62 21.19 5.01
C LEU A 6 -36.93 22.21 5.93
N VAL A 7 -37.11 22.06 7.24
CA VAL A 7 -36.44 22.88 8.25
C VAL A 7 -35.44 22.01 9.00
N LEU A 8 -34.19 22.46 9.04
CA LEU A 8 -33.11 21.82 9.79
C LEU A 8 -32.62 22.79 10.86
N GLN A 9 -32.58 22.34 12.11
CA GLN A 9 -32.03 23.10 13.20
C GLN A 9 -30.97 22.29 13.93
N ASN A 10 -29.74 22.77 13.94
CA ASN A 10 -28.62 22.16 14.68
C ASN A 10 -28.38 20.67 14.31
N PHE A 11 -28.54 20.32 13.03
CA PHE A 11 -28.45 18.95 12.51
C PHE A 11 -27.26 18.80 11.56
N GLY A 12 -26.32 17.92 11.89
CA GLY A 12 -25.09 17.68 11.13
C GLY A 12 -24.29 18.97 10.88
N PRO A 13 -24.02 19.34 9.61
CA PRO A 13 -23.30 20.58 9.27
C PRO A 13 -24.18 21.84 9.39
N TYR A 14 -25.51 21.71 9.55
CA TYR A 14 -26.43 22.84 9.61
C TYR A 14 -26.55 23.37 11.05
N LEU A 15 -25.86 24.48 11.34
CA LEU A 15 -25.96 25.19 12.61
C LEU A 15 -27.08 26.25 12.56
N GLY A 16 -27.82 26.40 13.66
CA GLY A 16 -28.99 27.29 13.71
C GLY A 16 -30.15 26.77 12.87
N ARG A 17 -31.20 27.58 12.71
CA ARG A 17 -32.41 27.22 11.96
C ARG A 17 -32.26 27.56 10.48
N GLN A 18 -32.23 26.54 9.63
CA GLN A 18 -32.17 26.61 8.17
C GLN A 18 -33.51 26.17 7.59
N ILE A 19 -34.07 26.96 6.65
CA ILE A 19 -35.34 26.68 5.99
C ILE A 19 -35.08 26.49 4.51
N ILE A 20 -35.49 25.34 3.97
CA ILE A 20 -35.31 24.98 2.58
C ILE A 20 -36.69 24.88 1.95
N ASN A 21 -36.97 25.76 1.00
CA ASN A 21 -38.21 25.74 0.24
C ASN A 21 -38.12 24.64 -0.83
N LEU A 22 -39.04 23.69 -0.77
CA LEU A 22 -39.16 22.57 -1.70
C LEU A 22 -40.40 22.70 -2.60
N ARG A 23 -41.10 23.83 -2.56
CA ARG A 23 -42.25 24.07 -3.44
C ARG A 23 -41.79 24.13 -4.90
N PRO A 24 -42.47 23.41 -5.81
CA PRO A 24 -42.13 23.42 -7.24
C PRO A 24 -42.53 24.72 -7.94
N GLU A 25 -43.15 25.68 -7.24
CA GLU A 25 -43.64 26.92 -7.82
C GLU A 25 -42.62 28.04 -7.65
N THR A 26 -42.21 28.66 -8.76
CA THR A 26 -41.40 29.89 -8.73
C THR A 26 -41.95 30.87 -9.76
N ASN A 27 -42.34 32.07 -9.32
CA ASN A 27 -42.86 33.15 -10.16
C ASN A 27 -44.01 32.70 -11.09
N ASP A 28 -45.08 32.11 -10.53
CA ASP A 28 -46.26 31.60 -11.25
C ASP A 28 -45.97 30.52 -12.32
N SER A 29 -44.78 29.92 -12.31
CA SER A 29 -44.40 28.79 -13.18
C SER A 29 -44.07 27.55 -12.36
N THR A 30 -44.69 26.41 -12.71
CA THR A 30 -44.40 25.10 -12.11
C THR A 30 -43.09 24.55 -12.67
N ARG A 31 -42.11 24.36 -11.81
CA ARG A 31 -40.79 23.78 -12.09
C ARG A 31 -40.63 22.49 -11.28
N PRO A 32 -40.80 21.31 -11.89
CA PRO A 32 -40.81 20.04 -11.15
C PRO A 32 -39.42 19.59 -10.66
N ILE A 33 -38.34 20.25 -11.09
CA ILE A 33 -36.96 19.90 -10.73
C ILE A 33 -36.38 21.01 -9.85
N ILE A 34 -36.02 20.65 -8.61
CA ILE A 34 -35.32 21.51 -7.67
C ILE A 34 -33.87 21.06 -7.57
N LEU A 35 -32.95 21.94 -7.95
CA LEU A 35 -31.51 21.66 -7.89
C LEU A 35 -30.90 22.30 -6.64
N LEU A 36 -30.43 21.45 -5.73
CA LEU A 36 -29.66 21.88 -4.55
C LEU A 36 -28.17 21.66 -4.80
N GLY A 37 -27.46 22.74 -5.14
CA GLY A 37 -26.02 22.73 -5.39
C GLY A 37 -25.21 22.91 -4.10
N GLY A 38 -24.24 22.03 -3.86
CA GLY A 38 -23.31 22.14 -2.74
C GLY A 38 -21.98 21.44 -3.00
N MET A 39 -20.90 21.94 -2.40
CA MET A 39 -19.58 21.30 -2.45
C MET A 39 -19.62 19.94 -1.75
N ASN A 40 -18.69 19.04 -2.05
CA ASN A 40 -18.56 17.77 -1.33
C ASN A 40 -18.24 18.04 0.15
N GLY A 41 -18.94 17.36 1.05
CA GLY A 41 -18.92 17.68 2.49
C GLY A 41 -19.85 18.83 2.91
N GLY A 42 -20.54 19.49 1.98
CA GLY A 42 -21.48 20.59 2.24
C GLY A 42 -22.86 20.17 2.79
N GLY A 43 -23.05 18.90 3.14
CA GLY A 43 -24.30 18.42 3.76
C GLY A 43 -25.39 17.94 2.79
N LYS A 44 -25.05 17.62 1.52
CA LYS A 44 -26.00 17.05 0.53
C LYS A 44 -26.61 15.74 1.01
N THR A 45 -25.78 14.76 1.37
CA THR A 45 -26.23 13.48 1.93
C THR A 45 -26.97 13.67 3.25
N THR A 46 -26.54 14.64 4.09
CA THR A 46 -27.22 14.98 5.34
C THR A 46 -28.64 15.51 5.12
N LEU A 47 -28.90 16.22 4.02
CA LEU A 47 -30.24 16.68 3.67
C LEU A 47 -31.15 15.49 3.34
N MET A 48 -30.64 14.50 2.60
CA MET A 48 -31.35 13.26 2.31
C MET A 48 -31.63 12.46 3.59
N ASP A 49 -30.62 12.30 4.46
CA ASP A 49 -30.74 11.65 5.76
C ASP A 49 -31.78 12.36 6.65
N ALA A 50 -31.85 13.71 6.60
CA ALA A 50 -32.83 14.46 7.36
C ALA A 50 -34.27 14.17 6.93
N ILE A 51 -34.53 14.07 5.62
CA ILE A 51 -35.86 13.72 5.09
C ILE A 51 -36.23 12.30 5.52
N ARG A 52 -35.30 11.33 5.37
CA ARG A 52 -35.52 9.94 5.80
C ARG A 52 -35.80 9.85 7.30
N LEU A 53 -35.03 10.58 8.12
CA LEU A 53 -35.20 10.61 9.57
C LEU A 53 -36.53 11.28 9.97
N ALA A 54 -36.94 12.36 9.29
CA ALA A 54 -38.23 12.99 9.51
C ALA A 54 -39.38 11.99 9.29
N LEU A 55 -39.35 11.25 8.19
CA LEU A 55 -40.40 10.29 7.82
C LEU A 55 -40.40 9.05 8.73
N TYR A 56 -39.25 8.39 8.92
CA TYR A 56 -39.21 7.03 9.49
C TYR A 56 -38.58 6.93 10.88
N GLY A 57 -38.00 8.00 11.42
CA GLY A 57 -37.38 8.00 12.75
C GLY A 57 -36.35 6.88 12.91
N SER A 58 -36.51 6.05 13.95
CA SER A 58 -35.60 4.94 14.27
C SER A 58 -35.53 3.85 13.19
N ARG A 59 -36.57 3.74 12.36
CA ARG A 59 -36.66 2.80 11.24
C ARG A 59 -35.89 3.30 10.00
N ALA A 60 -35.50 4.59 9.98
CA ALA A 60 -34.74 5.15 8.86
C ALA A 60 -33.35 4.52 8.75
N GLN A 61 -33.03 4.05 7.54
CA GLN A 61 -31.65 3.74 7.15
C GLN A 61 -30.98 5.03 6.68
N CYS A 62 -30.23 5.66 7.58
CA CYS A 62 -29.43 6.86 7.27
C CYS A 62 -28.01 6.44 6.88
N SER A 63 -27.46 7.05 5.84
CA SER A 63 -26.15 6.71 5.29
C SER A 63 -25.01 6.91 6.31
N THR A 64 -25.17 7.89 7.20
CA THR A 64 -24.21 8.21 8.27
C THR A 64 -24.34 7.32 9.53
N ARG A 65 -25.33 6.43 9.62
CA ARG A 65 -25.60 5.64 10.83
C ARG A 65 -24.65 4.44 10.99
N GLY A 66 -24.26 3.77 9.91
CA GLY A 66 -23.47 2.54 9.99
C GLY A 66 -24.07 1.51 10.97
N ASN A 67 -23.26 1.02 11.91
CA ASN A 67 -23.67 0.08 12.98
C ASN A 67 -24.06 0.78 14.31
N LEU A 68 -24.21 2.11 14.31
CA LEU A 68 -24.52 2.85 15.54
C LEU A 68 -25.93 2.56 16.04
N SER A 69 -26.08 2.54 17.37
CA SER A 69 -27.41 2.55 17.99
C SER A 69 -28.16 3.83 17.62
N TYR A 70 -29.48 3.80 17.62
CA TYR A 70 -30.28 4.98 17.29
C TYR A 70 -29.96 6.18 18.19
N SER A 71 -29.75 5.92 19.49
CA SER A 71 -29.37 6.93 20.47
C SER A 71 -28.01 7.58 20.16
N ASP A 72 -27.01 6.77 19.79
CA ASP A 72 -25.68 7.27 19.44
C ASP A 72 -25.73 8.08 18.14
N PHE A 73 -26.51 7.62 17.18
CA PHE A 73 -26.74 8.33 15.93
C PHE A 73 -27.39 9.70 16.15
N LEU A 74 -28.44 9.79 16.98
CA LEU A 74 -29.07 11.07 17.33
C LEU A 74 -28.07 12.02 18.02
N THR A 75 -27.24 11.48 18.91
CA THR A 75 -26.21 12.24 19.64
C THR A 75 -25.13 12.78 18.71
N GLN A 76 -24.66 11.96 17.75
CA GLN A 76 -23.64 12.36 16.77
C GLN A 76 -24.19 13.29 15.68
N SER A 77 -25.50 13.20 15.40
CA SER A 77 -26.18 14.05 14.42
C SER A 77 -26.39 15.48 14.92
N VAL A 78 -26.15 15.77 16.21
CA VAL A 78 -26.21 17.13 16.75
C VAL A 78 -24.98 17.91 16.29
N SER A 79 -25.18 19.10 15.72
CA SER A 79 -24.07 19.93 15.24
C SER A 79 -23.08 20.25 16.38
N ARG A 80 -21.77 20.13 16.13
CA ARG A 80 -20.72 20.24 17.16
C ARG A 80 -20.75 21.53 17.97
N ASN A 81 -21.18 22.63 17.34
CA ASN A 81 -21.21 23.98 17.92
C ASN A 81 -22.57 24.31 18.57
N THR A 82 -23.48 23.34 18.71
CA THR A 82 -24.79 23.56 19.34
C THR A 82 -24.64 23.71 20.86
N PRO A 83 -25.16 24.78 21.48
CA PRO A 83 -25.20 24.91 22.94
C PRO A 83 -25.98 23.75 23.58
N PRO A 84 -25.57 23.25 24.76
CA PRO A 84 -26.26 22.13 25.44
C PRO A 84 -27.75 22.39 25.77
N THR A 85 -28.15 23.66 25.82
CA THR A 85 -29.52 24.11 26.09
C THR A 85 -30.42 24.09 24.84
N GLU A 86 -29.84 24.03 23.65
CA GLU A 86 -30.59 24.01 22.40
C GLU A 86 -30.89 22.59 21.95
N LYS A 87 -32.06 22.44 21.30
CA LYS A 87 -32.51 21.19 20.74
C LYS A 87 -32.12 21.10 19.26
N THR A 88 -31.86 19.90 18.79
CA THR A 88 -31.81 19.59 17.37
C THR A 88 -33.24 19.30 16.91
N ARG A 89 -33.64 19.88 15.77
CA ARG A 89 -35.00 19.77 15.23
C ARG A 89 -34.95 19.56 13.72
N ILE A 90 -35.79 18.65 13.24
CA ILE A 90 -36.06 18.45 11.82
C ILE A 90 -37.56 18.61 11.62
N GLU A 91 -37.94 19.40 10.62
CA GLU A 91 -39.32 19.55 10.21
C GLU A 91 -39.46 19.30 8.72
N LEU A 92 -40.44 18.50 8.33
CA LEU A 92 -40.76 18.25 6.93
C LEU A 92 -42.25 18.53 6.72
N ALA A 93 -42.55 19.53 5.91
CA ALA A 93 -43.89 19.83 5.44
C ALA A 93 -44.10 19.24 4.05
N PHE A 94 -45.21 18.55 3.85
CA PHE A 94 -45.57 17.96 2.57
C PHE A 94 -47.09 17.89 2.39
N GLU A 95 -47.51 17.89 1.14
CA GLU A 95 -48.90 17.83 0.72
C GLU A 95 -49.30 16.40 0.38
N VAL A 96 -50.46 15.98 0.87
CA VAL A 96 -51.11 14.72 0.53
C VAL A 96 -52.56 14.96 0.16
N ILE A 97 -53.10 14.07 -0.67
CA ILE A 97 -54.53 14.09 -0.99
C ILE A 97 -55.22 13.17 0.02
N GLN A 98 -56.08 13.75 0.86
CA GLN A 98 -56.89 13.03 1.83
C GLN A 98 -58.36 13.41 1.60
N ASP A 99 -59.23 12.42 1.41
CA ASP A 99 -60.66 12.62 1.11
C ASP A 99 -60.89 13.61 -0.06
N ASP A 100 -60.14 13.44 -1.15
CA ASP A 100 -60.13 14.30 -2.35
C ASP A 100 -59.77 15.77 -2.11
N LYS A 101 -59.15 16.10 -0.96
CA LYS A 101 -58.67 17.45 -0.64
C LYS A 101 -57.16 17.45 -0.41
N PRO A 102 -56.45 18.50 -0.86
CA PRO A 102 -55.04 18.69 -0.51
C PRO A 102 -54.94 19.11 0.95
N THR A 103 -54.24 18.31 1.75
CA THR A 103 -53.98 18.55 3.18
C THR A 103 -52.49 18.68 3.39
N ILE A 104 -52.07 19.68 4.17
CA ILE A 104 -50.65 19.90 4.48
C ILE A 104 -50.33 19.24 5.83
N LEU A 105 -49.41 18.29 5.79
CA LEU A 105 -48.86 17.66 6.99
C LEU A 105 -47.46 18.20 7.26
N ARG A 106 -47.18 18.59 8.51
CA ARG A 106 -45.83 18.93 8.95
C ARG A 106 -45.40 17.99 10.07
N ILE A 107 -44.39 17.18 9.77
CA ILE A 107 -43.71 16.35 10.75
C ILE A 107 -42.69 17.20 11.49
N VAL A 108 -42.64 17.06 12.80
CA VAL A 108 -41.65 17.70 13.66
C VAL A 108 -41.00 16.65 14.52
N ARG A 109 -39.71 16.39 14.30
CA ARG A 109 -38.88 15.57 15.19
C ARG A 109 -37.87 16.44 15.90
N TYR A 110 -37.73 16.28 17.20
CA TYR A 110 -36.71 17.00 17.97
C TYR A 110 -36.12 16.16 19.10
N TRP A 111 -34.86 16.44 19.41
CA TRP A 111 -34.12 15.78 20.49
C TRP A 111 -33.03 16.70 21.07
N THR A 112 -32.48 16.30 22.21
CA THR A 112 -31.35 16.95 22.88
C THR A 112 -30.06 16.19 22.60
N LYS A 113 -28.90 16.83 22.85
CA LYS A 113 -27.57 16.19 22.69
C LYS A 113 -27.44 14.88 23.48
N GLU A 114 -28.08 14.82 24.63
CA GLU A 114 -28.30 13.59 25.39
C GLU A 114 -29.81 13.34 25.43
N PRO A 115 -30.37 12.55 24.50
CA PRO A 115 -31.79 12.26 24.48
C PRO A 115 -32.16 11.38 25.66
N LYS A 116 -33.17 11.79 26.43
CA LYS A 116 -33.74 10.97 27.50
C LYS A 116 -34.35 9.72 26.87
N ASP A 117 -34.00 8.54 27.38
CA ASP A 117 -34.38 7.22 26.84
C ASP A 117 -33.87 6.90 25.42
N GLY A 118 -32.92 7.69 24.89
CA GLY A 118 -32.28 7.42 23.60
C GLY A 118 -33.21 7.58 22.39
N LYS A 119 -34.32 8.32 22.53
CA LYS A 119 -35.35 8.50 21.50
C LYS A 119 -35.55 9.98 21.15
N ASP A 120 -35.99 10.22 19.93
CA ASP A 120 -36.51 11.51 19.50
C ASP A 120 -37.99 11.68 19.91
N THR A 121 -38.45 12.92 19.93
CA THR A 121 -39.87 13.23 20.11
C THR A 121 -40.51 13.57 18.78
N LEU A 122 -41.57 12.85 18.41
CA LEU A 122 -42.37 13.07 17.21
C LEU A 122 -43.61 13.92 17.53
N GLY A 123 -43.87 14.92 16.70
CA GLY A 123 -45.15 15.62 16.63
C GLY A 123 -45.56 15.81 15.17
N ILE A 124 -46.87 15.79 14.90
CA ILE A 124 -47.42 16.01 13.56
C ILE A 124 -48.43 17.13 13.64
N LEU A 125 -48.28 18.13 12.78
CA LEU A 125 -49.18 19.27 12.65
C LEU A 125 -50.00 19.09 11.37
N LEU A 126 -51.31 19.32 11.46
CA LEU A 126 -52.24 19.28 10.33
C LEU A 126 -52.63 20.73 10.01
N ASP A 127 -52.41 21.17 8.77
CA ASP A 127 -52.66 22.56 8.31
C ASP A 127 -52.07 23.65 9.22
N GLU A 128 -50.89 23.37 9.79
CA GLU A 128 -50.18 24.21 10.77
C GLU A 128 -50.90 24.43 12.13
N GLU A 129 -52.00 23.73 12.37
CA GLU A 129 -52.69 23.70 13.67
C GLU A 129 -52.15 22.57 14.58
N TRP A 130 -52.44 22.70 15.87
CA TRP A 130 -51.90 21.94 17.02
C TRP A 130 -51.59 20.44 16.77
N PRO A 131 -50.59 19.88 17.47
CA PRO A 131 -50.14 18.51 17.23
C PRO A 131 -51.25 17.46 17.40
N ASP A 132 -51.49 16.69 16.35
CA ASP A 132 -52.38 15.52 16.38
C ASP A 132 -51.65 14.35 17.06
N LYS A 133 -52.01 14.11 18.32
CA LYS A 133 -51.45 13.01 19.13
C LYS A 133 -51.91 11.63 18.64
N ALA A 134 -53.08 11.52 18.04
CA ALA A 134 -53.58 10.24 17.54
C ALA A 134 -52.74 9.82 16.33
N LEU A 135 -52.56 10.74 15.37
CA LEU A 135 -51.74 10.49 14.19
C LEU A 135 -50.27 10.29 14.54
N ALA A 136 -49.73 10.99 15.55
CA ALA A 136 -48.34 10.79 16.00
C ALA A 136 -48.09 9.38 16.55
N ASN A 137 -49.10 8.76 17.18
CA ASN A 137 -48.99 7.40 17.71
C ASN A 137 -49.10 6.33 16.62
N THR A 138 -49.89 6.57 15.56
CA THR A 138 -50.06 5.64 14.43
C THR A 138 -49.24 6.04 13.21
N TRP A 139 -48.27 6.94 13.38
CA TRP A 139 -47.50 7.50 12.29
C TRP A 139 -46.77 6.45 11.47
N ASP A 140 -46.17 5.47 12.13
CA ASP A 140 -45.41 4.40 11.48
C ASP A 140 -46.27 3.55 10.54
N GLU A 141 -47.55 3.35 10.86
CA GLU A 141 -48.53 2.66 10.01
C GLU A 141 -49.01 3.58 8.88
N TYR A 142 -49.25 4.86 9.20
CA TYR A 142 -49.69 5.85 8.22
C TYR A 142 -48.65 6.07 7.11
N ILE A 143 -47.38 6.24 7.49
CA ILE A 143 -46.29 6.43 6.52
C ILE A 143 -46.01 5.15 5.74
N GLU A 144 -46.22 3.96 6.31
CA GLU A 144 -46.05 2.70 5.57
C GLU A 144 -47.06 2.57 4.42
N ASN A 145 -48.30 3.02 4.63
CA ASN A 145 -49.31 3.03 3.57
C ASN A 145 -49.04 4.08 2.49
N LEU A 146 -48.39 5.19 2.86
CA LEU A 146 -48.17 6.32 1.94
C LEU A 146 -46.85 6.22 1.18
N LEU A 147 -45.77 5.84 1.87
CA LEU A 147 -44.43 5.63 1.33
C LEU A 147 -43.75 4.50 2.12
N PRO A 148 -44.00 3.22 1.75
CA PRO A 148 -43.42 2.07 2.43
C PRO A 148 -41.90 2.17 2.57
N LEU A 149 -41.36 1.75 3.71
CA LEU A 149 -39.93 1.86 3.99
C LEU A 149 -39.09 1.08 2.96
N GLY A 150 -39.58 -0.08 2.49
CA GLY A 150 -38.86 -0.94 1.55
C GLY A 150 -38.65 -0.31 0.16
N ILE A 151 -39.50 0.62 -0.26
CA ILE A 151 -39.33 1.38 -1.52
C ILE A 151 -38.77 2.79 -1.30
N SER A 152 -38.62 3.25 -0.06
CA SER A 152 -38.09 4.58 0.23
C SER A 152 -36.72 4.83 -0.43
N ASN A 153 -35.90 3.78 -0.54
CA ASN A 153 -34.60 3.80 -1.22
C ASN A 153 -34.71 4.01 -2.75
N LEU A 154 -35.88 3.83 -3.37
CA LEU A 154 -36.12 4.14 -4.80
C LEU A 154 -36.49 5.60 -5.03
N PHE A 155 -37.04 6.29 -4.02
CA PHE A 155 -37.45 7.70 -4.11
C PHE A 155 -36.43 8.67 -3.50
N LEU A 156 -35.73 8.23 -2.44
CA LEU A 156 -34.82 9.04 -1.65
C LEU A 156 -33.39 8.50 -1.71
N PHE A 157 -32.83 8.28 -2.91
CA PHE A 157 -31.52 7.62 -3.07
C PHE A 157 -30.33 8.57 -3.07
N ASP A 158 -29.16 8.03 -2.72
CA ASP A 158 -27.87 8.62 -3.10
C ASP A 158 -27.46 8.10 -4.49
N GLY A 159 -26.77 8.92 -5.28
CA GLY A 159 -26.36 8.57 -6.64
C GLY A 159 -25.46 7.33 -6.71
N GLU A 160 -24.75 7.02 -5.62
CA GLU A 160 -23.96 5.78 -5.48
C GLU A 160 -24.83 4.54 -5.24
N GLN A 161 -25.91 4.65 -4.45
CA GLN A 161 -26.81 3.53 -4.11
C GLN A 161 -27.70 3.09 -5.28
N VAL A 162 -28.03 3.99 -6.20
CA VAL A 162 -28.80 3.64 -7.42
C VAL A 162 -28.07 2.62 -8.26
N LYS A 163 -26.74 2.72 -8.32
CA LYS A 163 -25.91 1.80 -9.09
C LYS A 163 -26.00 0.38 -8.53
N GLU A 164 -25.93 0.22 -7.20
CA GLU A 164 -26.08 -1.07 -6.54
C GLU A 164 -27.46 -1.69 -6.79
N LEU A 165 -28.54 -0.89 -6.74
CA LEU A 165 -29.89 -1.38 -7.02
C LEU A 165 -30.10 -1.76 -8.50
N ALA A 166 -29.44 -1.06 -9.42
CA ALA A 166 -29.54 -1.33 -10.86
C ALA A 166 -28.69 -2.52 -11.33
N GLU A 167 -27.61 -2.85 -10.59
CA GLU A 167 -26.72 -3.98 -10.91
C GLU A 167 -27.24 -5.33 -10.42
N LEU A 168 -28.23 -5.35 -9.54
CA LEU A 168 -28.86 -6.59 -9.06
C LEU A 168 -29.82 -7.16 -10.11
N GLU A 169 -29.53 -8.36 -10.61
CA GLU A 169 -30.44 -9.10 -11.53
C GLU A 169 -31.79 -9.42 -10.87
N THR A 170 -31.81 -9.60 -9.55
CA THR A 170 -33.03 -9.81 -8.75
C THR A 170 -33.11 -8.77 -7.63
N PRO A 171 -34.20 -7.99 -7.56
CA PRO A 171 -34.37 -7.03 -6.48
C PRO A 171 -34.54 -7.75 -5.13
N PRO A 172 -34.01 -7.19 -4.02
CA PRO A 172 -34.17 -7.79 -2.70
C PRO A 172 -35.64 -8.05 -2.35
N PRO A 173 -35.97 -9.14 -1.63
CA PRO A 173 -37.36 -9.48 -1.27
C PRO A 173 -38.13 -8.34 -0.58
N LEU A 174 -37.43 -7.52 0.22
CA LEU A 174 -38.00 -6.34 0.87
C LEU A 174 -38.53 -5.31 -0.13
N VAL A 175 -37.82 -5.11 -1.24
CA VAL A 175 -38.21 -4.17 -2.31
C VAL A 175 -39.42 -4.72 -3.06
N VAL A 176 -39.40 -6.02 -3.37
CA VAL A 176 -40.53 -6.71 -4.02
C VAL A 176 -41.80 -6.61 -3.17
N GLY A 177 -41.71 -6.94 -1.88
CA GLY A 177 -42.85 -6.85 -0.95
C GLY A 177 -43.38 -5.43 -0.81
N ALA A 178 -42.50 -4.43 -0.78
CA ALA A 178 -42.92 -3.03 -0.69
C ALA A 178 -43.58 -2.52 -1.99
N ILE A 179 -43.12 -2.98 -3.17
CA ILE A 179 -43.79 -2.72 -4.45
C ILE A 179 -45.17 -3.39 -4.49
N GLN A 180 -45.27 -4.64 -4.04
CA GLN A 180 -46.53 -5.38 -3.96
C GLN A 180 -47.54 -4.71 -3.02
N SER A 181 -47.09 -4.22 -1.87
CA SER A 181 -47.91 -3.47 -0.92
C SER A 181 -48.41 -2.15 -1.54
N LEU A 182 -47.53 -1.38 -2.20
CA LEU A 182 -47.92 -0.15 -2.89
C LEU A 182 -48.93 -0.40 -4.02
N LEU A 183 -48.77 -1.50 -4.77
CA LEU A 183 -49.69 -1.90 -5.83
C LEU A 183 -50.97 -2.59 -5.30
N GLY A 184 -51.09 -2.82 -3.99
CA GLY A 184 -52.22 -3.52 -3.37
C GLY A 184 -52.33 -5.01 -3.75
N LEU A 185 -51.23 -5.62 -4.21
CA LEU A 185 -51.20 -7.02 -4.66
C LEU A 185 -51.14 -8.03 -3.50
N GLU A 186 -50.95 -7.56 -2.26
CA GLU A 186 -50.91 -8.41 -1.07
C GLU A 186 -52.18 -9.27 -0.92
N LEU A 187 -53.34 -8.69 -1.22
CA LEU A 187 -54.63 -9.40 -1.19
C LEU A 187 -54.71 -10.50 -2.26
N ALA A 188 -54.14 -10.26 -3.44
CA ALA A 188 -54.16 -11.21 -4.54
C ALA A 188 -53.23 -12.41 -4.27
N GLU A 189 -52.04 -12.17 -3.71
CA GLU A 189 -51.13 -13.24 -3.30
C GLU A 189 -51.72 -14.08 -2.17
N ARG A 190 -52.29 -13.43 -1.15
CA ARG A 190 -52.95 -14.12 -0.04
C ARG A 190 -54.13 -14.96 -0.53
N LEU A 191 -54.94 -14.42 -1.43
CA LEU A 191 -56.02 -15.17 -2.07
C LEU A 191 -55.50 -16.36 -2.88
N SER A 192 -54.37 -16.22 -3.58
CA SER A 192 -53.77 -17.34 -4.32
C SER A 192 -53.39 -18.49 -3.39
N VAL A 193 -52.76 -18.19 -2.26
CA VAL A 193 -52.41 -19.18 -1.24
C VAL A 193 -53.68 -19.82 -0.65
N ASP A 194 -54.69 -19.02 -0.32
CA ASP A 194 -55.95 -19.51 0.23
C ASP A 194 -56.72 -20.40 -0.76
N LEU A 195 -56.70 -20.06 -2.05
CA LEU A 195 -57.30 -20.84 -3.12
C LEU A 195 -56.58 -22.18 -3.33
N ASP A 196 -55.25 -22.22 -3.26
CA ASP A 196 -54.49 -23.46 -3.33
C ASP A 196 -54.82 -24.40 -2.16
N ILE A 197 -54.92 -23.86 -0.95
CA ILE A 197 -55.35 -24.62 0.24
C ILE A 197 -56.76 -25.18 0.03
N LEU A 198 -57.69 -24.35 -0.46
CA LEU A 198 -59.08 -24.75 -0.69
C LEU A 198 -59.21 -25.79 -1.82
N ALA A 199 -58.46 -25.63 -2.91
CA ALA A 199 -58.40 -26.56 -4.02
C ALA A 199 -57.85 -27.93 -3.58
N ASN A 200 -56.79 -27.95 -2.77
CA ASN A 200 -56.24 -29.18 -2.20
C ASN A 200 -57.23 -29.87 -1.26
N ARG A 201 -57.94 -29.10 -0.41
CA ARG A 201 -58.99 -29.64 0.46
C ARG A 201 -60.14 -30.26 -0.34
N LYS A 202 -60.59 -29.61 -1.43
CA LYS A 202 -61.67 -30.13 -2.29
C LYS A 202 -61.24 -31.34 -3.13
N ARG A 203 -60.00 -31.40 -3.60
CA ARG A 203 -59.46 -32.59 -4.29
C ARG A 203 -59.45 -33.82 -3.37
N LYS A 204 -59.14 -33.64 -2.09
CA LYS A 204 -59.23 -34.72 -1.08
C LYS A 204 -60.65 -35.23 -0.85
N GLU A 205 -61.66 -34.35 -0.90
CA GLU A 205 -63.07 -34.75 -0.72
C GLU A 205 -63.64 -35.53 -1.91
N ILE A 206 -63.09 -35.37 -3.12
CA ILE A 206 -63.63 -35.93 -4.39
C ILE A 206 -62.86 -37.20 -4.83
N ALA A 207 -61.65 -37.42 -4.34
CA ALA A 207 -60.79 -38.53 -4.76
C ALA A 207 -61.33 -39.91 -4.33
N ASN A 208 -61.20 -40.91 -5.21
CA ASN A 208 -61.53 -42.30 -4.88
C ASN A 208 -60.53 -42.88 -3.87
N ALA A 209 -60.93 -43.87 -3.06
CA ALA A 209 -60.12 -44.42 -1.95
C ALA A 209 -58.69 -44.87 -2.34
N LYS A 210 -58.44 -45.24 -3.60
CA LYS A 210 -57.10 -45.57 -4.12
C LYS A 210 -56.23 -44.34 -4.44
N GLU A 211 -56.85 -43.25 -4.90
CA GLU A 211 -56.18 -41.98 -5.19
C GLU A 211 -55.90 -41.19 -3.90
N LEU A 212 -56.75 -41.34 -2.88
CA LEU A 212 -56.51 -40.80 -1.53
C LEU A 212 -55.26 -41.41 -0.89
N ALA A 213 -55.08 -42.73 -0.99
CA ALA A 213 -53.91 -43.41 -0.42
C ALA A 213 -52.59 -43.00 -1.11
N THR A 214 -52.57 -42.85 -2.44
CA THR A 214 -51.38 -42.37 -3.16
C THR A 214 -51.12 -40.88 -2.90
N LEU A 215 -52.16 -40.08 -2.73
CA LEU A 215 -52.04 -38.65 -2.40
C LEU A 215 -51.54 -38.45 -0.97
N GLU A 216 -51.98 -39.26 -0.01
CA GLU A 216 -51.45 -39.28 1.36
C GLU A 216 -49.96 -39.69 1.41
N GLU A 217 -49.54 -40.70 0.64
CA GLU A 217 -48.11 -41.07 0.53
C GLU A 217 -47.26 -39.94 -0.05
N ILE A 218 -47.74 -39.27 -1.11
CA ILE A 218 -47.02 -38.16 -1.73
C ILE A 218 -46.96 -36.97 -0.78
N GLU A 219 -48.05 -36.66 -0.08
CA GLU A 219 -48.07 -35.59 0.92
C GLU A 219 -47.14 -35.87 2.09
N GLN A 220 -47.09 -37.12 2.59
CA GLN A 220 -46.14 -37.50 3.64
C GLN A 220 -44.69 -37.31 3.19
N LYS A 221 -44.36 -37.71 1.95
CA LYS A 221 -43.04 -37.47 1.36
C LYS A 221 -42.74 -35.98 1.20
N LEU A 222 -43.73 -35.19 0.82
CA LEU A 222 -43.57 -33.75 0.64
C LEU A 222 -43.37 -33.04 1.98
N THR A 223 -44.08 -33.44 3.04
CA THR A 223 -43.82 -32.94 4.39
C THR A 223 -42.46 -33.36 4.90
N SER A 224 -42.04 -34.62 4.71
CA SER A 224 -40.71 -35.05 5.17
C SER A 224 -39.59 -34.31 4.45
N GLN A 225 -39.72 -34.08 3.15
CA GLN A 225 -38.76 -33.29 2.37
C GLN A 225 -38.74 -31.82 2.76
N LYS A 226 -39.88 -31.24 3.14
CA LYS A 226 -39.95 -29.87 3.67
C LYS A 226 -39.29 -29.77 5.04
N ASP A 227 -39.51 -30.74 5.92
CA ASP A 227 -38.87 -30.77 7.23
C ASP A 227 -37.34 -30.94 7.08
N GLU A 228 -36.88 -31.78 6.15
CA GLU A 228 -35.46 -31.90 5.81
C GLU A 228 -34.86 -30.60 5.25
N LEU A 229 -35.61 -29.88 4.40
CA LEU A 229 -35.20 -28.57 3.88
C LEU A 229 -35.10 -27.52 5.00
N ASP A 230 -36.06 -27.48 5.91
CA ASP A 230 -36.06 -26.57 7.05
C ASP A 230 -34.89 -26.85 8.00
N ILE A 231 -34.58 -28.12 8.25
CA ILE A 231 -33.40 -28.51 9.04
C ILE A 231 -32.11 -28.07 8.33
N ALA A 232 -31.97 -28.38 7.03
CA ALA A 232 -30.78 -28.03 6.26
C ALA A 232 -30.58 -26.50 6.16
N THR A 233 -31.66 -25.73 6.03
CA THR A 233 -31.58 -24.25 6.01
C THR A 233 -31.21 -23.68 7.37
N GLN A 234 -31.70 -24.24 8.47
CA GLN A 234 -31.26 -23.87 9.82
C GLN A 234 -29.78 -24.20 10.05
N GLU A 235 -29.32 -25.37 9.61
CA GLU A 235 -27.90 -25.75 9.67
C GLU A 235 -27.01 -24.81 8.85
N LEU A 236 -27.46 -24.43 7.64
CA LEU A 236 -26.75 -23.49 6.79
C LEU A 236 -26.64 -22.11 7.45
N ALA A 237 -27.73 -21.59 8.01
CA ALA A 237 -27.71 -20.32 8.75
C ALA A 237 -26.78 -20.38 9.99
N ALA A 238 -26.73 -21.52 10.69
CA ALA A 238 -25.82 -21.73 11.80
C ALA A 238 -24.35 -21.76 11.36
N LEU A 239 -24.05 -22.44 10.24
CA LEU A 239 -22.71 -22.48 9.65
C LEU A 239 -22.26 -21.10 9.14
N GLU A 240 -23.13 -20.34 8.50
CA GLU A 240 -22.84 -18.96 8.08
C GLU A 240 -22.54 -18.04 9.27
N ALA A 241 -23.28 -18.19 10.37
CA ALA A 241 -23.01 -17.45 11.60
C ALA A 241 -21.66 -17.84 12.22
N GLN A 242 -21.28 -19.12 12.17
CA GLN A 242 -19.96 -19.58 12.61
C GLN A 242 -18.83 -19.04 11.71
N LEU A 243 -19.03 -19.05 10.39
CA LEU A 243 -18.09 -18.50 9.42
C LEU A 243 -17.82 -17.02 9.70
N LYS A 244 -18.87 -16.19 9.83
CA LYS A 244 -18.73 -14.77 10.15
C LYS A 244 -17.99 -14.52 11.46
N ARG A 245 -18.23 -15.35 12.49
CA ARG A 245 -17.49 -15.25 13.76
C ARG A 245 -16.01 -15.61 13.60
N ALA A 246 -15.70 -16.66 12.83
CA ALA A 246 -14.33 -17.07 12.58
C ALA A 246 -13.57 -16.02 11.76
N GLU A 247 -14.20 -15.43 10.74
CA GLU A 247 -13.64 -14.33 9.95
C GLU A 247 -13.34 -13.10 10.82
N GLU A 248 -14.26 -12.73 11.71
CA GLU A 248 -14.04 -11.60 12.63
C GLU A 248 -12.90 -11.90 13.62
N GLN A 249 -12.84 -13.12 14.16
CA GLN A 249 -11.73 -13.54 15.02
C GLN A 249 -10.39 -13.51 14.28
N GLN A 250 -10.35 -13.97 13.02
CA GLN A 250 -9.16 -13.89 12.18
C GLN A 250 -8.75 -12.44 11.96
N ARG A 251 -9.70 -11.55 11.65
CA ARG A 251 -9.46 -10.13 11.43
C ARG A 251 -8.86 -9.48 12.68
N LEU A 252 -9.47 -9.67 13.85
CA LEU A 252 -8.98 -9.14 15.12
C LEU A 252 -7.60 -9.72 15.49
N ALA A 253 -7.37 -11.01 15.26
CA ALA A 253 -6.08 -11.64 15.51
C ALA A 253 -4.99 -11.09 14.59
N SER A 254 -5.31 -10.84 13.31
CA SER A 254 -4.41 -10.24 12.33
C SER A 254 -4.07 -8.78 12.69
N GLU A 255 -5.09 -7.99 13.03
CA GLU A 255 -4.91 -6.61 13.49
C GLU A 255 -4.05 -6.56 14.76
N LYS A 256 -4.31 -7.45 15.73
CA LYS A 256 -3.50 -7.58 16.94
C LYS A 256 -2.06 -8.00 16.64
N PHE A 257 -1.86 -8.97 15.74
CA PHE A 257 -0.52 -9.39 15.30
C PHE A 257 0.26 -8.25 14.64
N ILE A 258 -0.40 -7.45 13.80
CA ILE A 258 0.21 -6.27 13.18
C ILE A 258 0.52 -5.21 14.24
N TYR A 259 -0.41 -4.91 15.15
CA TYR A 259 -0.26 -3.92 16.21
C TYR A 259 0.87 -4.28 17.19
N GLU A 260 0.98 -5.55 17.58
CA GLU A 260 2.05 -6.07 18.43
C GLU A 260 3.40 -6.16 17.70
N GLY A 261 3.44 -5.79 16.41
CA GLY A 261 4.67 -5.71 15.65
C GLY A 261 5.15 -7.05 15.10
N GLY A 262 4.26 -8.03 14.89
CA GLY A 262 4.59 -9.34 14.34
C GLY A 262 5.29 -9.27 12.97
N LYS A 263 4.96 -8.28 12.14
CA LYS A 263 5.67 -8.01 10.89
C LYS A 263 7.11 -7.51 11.14
N ILE A 264 7.27 -6.61 12.11
CA ILE A 264 8.57 -6.07 12.53
C ILE A 264 9.44 -7.19 13.14
N ALA A 265 8.85 -8.14 13.86
CA ALA A 265 9.56 -9.28 14.43
C ALA A 265 10.09 -10.24 13.35
N SER A 266 9.31 -10.46 12.27
CA SER A 266 9.75 -11.23 11.11
C SER A 266 10.89 -10.53 10.36
N ASP A 267 10.76 -9.23 10.13
CA ASP A 267 11.74 -8.43 9.40
C ASP A 267 13.03 -8.23 10.22
N ARG A 268 12.93 -8.20 11.56
CA ARG A 268 14.08 -8.07 12.47
C ARG A 268 15.11 -9.17 12.26
N SER A 269 14.69 -10.43 12.10
CA SER A 269 15.62 -11.54 11.87
C SER A 269 16.42 -11.37 10.57
N GLN A 270 15.74 -10.90 9.51
CA GLN A 270 16.37 -10.63 8.22
C GLN A 270 17.32 -9.42 8.31
N LEU A 271 16.88 -8.34 8.95
CA LEU A 271 17.71 -7.14 9.17
C LEU A 271 18.92 -7.43 10.06
N GLU A 272 18.80 -8.24 11.11
CA GLU A 272 19.93 -8.67 11.94
C GLU A 272 20.94 -9.52 11.14
N THR A 273 20.44 -10.35 10.21
CA THR A 273 21.30 -11.14 9.32
C THR A 273 22.05 -10.24 8.34
N GLN A 274 21.34 -9.31 7.68
CA GLN A 274 21.94 -8.32 6.77
C GLN A 274 22.95 -7.44 7.50
N TYR A 275 22.62 -6.98 8.72
CA TYR A 275 23.53 -6.18 9.54
C TYR A 275 24.82 -6.93 9.85
N LYS A 276 24.74 -8.21 10.25
CA LYS A 276 25.93 -9.04 10.49
C LYS A 276 26.75 -9.24 9.23
N GLU A 277 26.10 -9.44 8.08
CA GLU A 277 26.76 -9.60 6.79
C GLU A 277 27.51 -8.33 6.39
N PHE A 278 26.86 -7.16 6.42
CA PHE A 278 27.50 -5.88 6.13
C PHE A 278 28.63 -5.56 7.11
N THR A 279 28.45 -5.82 8.40
CA THR A 279 29.51 -5.64 9.40
C THR A 279 30.73 -6.50 9.08
N THR A 280 30.51 -7.74 8.66
CA THR A 280 31.60 -8.66 8.26
C THR A 280 32.29 -8.17 7.00
N GLN A 281 31.55 -7.64 6.02
CA GLN A 281 32.12 -7.05 4.80
C GLN A 281 32.96 -5.81 5.11
N VAL A 282 32.49 -4.93 6.00
CA VAL A 282 33.24 -3.73 6.45
C VAL A 282 34.52 -4.14 7.15
N GLU A 283 34.48 -5.08 8.09
CA GLU A 283 35.70 -5.53 8.78
C GLU A 283 36.69 -6.20 7.84
N LYS A 284 36.21 -6.99 6.86
CA LYS A 284 37.06 -7.58 5.83
C LYS A 284 37.73 -6.50 4.95
N ALA A 285 36.97 -5.50 4.49
CA ALA A 285 37.51 -4.40 3.71
C ALA A 285 38.56 -3.58 4.50
N ARG A 286 38.29 -3.32 5.79
CA ARG A 286 39.25 -2.67 6.70
C ARG A 286 40.53 -3.49 6.86
N GLN A 287 40.41 -4.80 7.01
CA GLN A 287 41.57 -5.68 7.15
C GLN A 287 42.42 -5.70 5.87
N GLU A 288 41.79 -5.82 4.70
CA GLU A 288 42.49 -5.74 3.41
C GLU A 288 43.20 -4.39 3.24
N MET A 289 42.59 -3.27 3.66
CA MET A 289 43.27 -1.97 3.66
C MET A 289 44.47 -1.91 4.61
N ARG A 290 44.38 -2.53 5.80
CA ARG A 290 45.53 -2.63 6.72
C ARG A 290 46.65 -3.47 6.12
N GLU A 291 46.33 -4.56 5.45
CA GLU A 291 47.32 -5.41 4.76
C GLU A 291 48.01 -4.65 3.62
N LEU A 292 47.26 -3.91 2.80
CA LEU A 292 47.83 -3.04 1.76
C LEU A 292 48.76 -1.97 2.36
N ALA A 293 48.36 -1.38 3.50
CA ALA A 293 49.17 -0.38 4.21
C ALA A 293 50.41 -0.98 4.89
N ALA A 294 50.38 -2.25 5.30
CA ALA A 294 51.52 -2.96 5.87
C ALA A 294 52.51 -3.48 4.80
N GLY A 295 52.05 -3.60 3.55
CA GLY A 295 52.84 -4.07 2.41
C GLY A 295 53.69 -2.98 1.75
N SER A 296 53.75 -2.99 0.41
CA SER A 296 54.59 -2.07 -0.37
C SER A 296 53.99 -0.66 -0.55
N LEU A 297 52.73 -0.43 -0.15
CA LEU A 297 52.05 0.85 -0.39
C LEU A 297 52.71 2.07 0.29
N PRO A 298 53.27 2.00 1.52
CA PRO A 298 53.99 3.12 2.13
C PRO A 298 55.19 3.58 1.30
N LEU A 299 55.80 2.68 0.52
CA LEU A 299 56.93 3.00 -0.34
C LEU A 299 56.51 3.93 -1.51
N ALA A 300 55.21 4.01 -1.84
CA ALA A 300 54.69 5.00 -2.76
C ALA A 300 54.86 6.45 -2.26
N LEU A 301 55.05 6.67 -0.95
CA LEU A 301 55.29 8.01 -0.40
C LEU A 301 56.71 8.50 -0.72
N ILE A 302 57.63 7.60 -1.05
CA ILE A 302 59.04 7.88 -1.34
C ILE A 302 59.42 7.51 -2.78
N SER A 303 58.45 7.48 -3.71
CA SER A 303 58.70 7.16 -5.13
C SER A 303 59.89 7.90 -5.75
N PRO A 304 60.12 9.21 -5.51
CA PRO A 304 61.29 9.90 -6.08
C PRO A 304 62.63 9.31 -5.63
N LEU A 305 62.72 8.83 -4.37
CA LEU A 305 63.94 8.20 -3.85
C LEU A 305 64.16 6.82 -4.44
N LEU A 306 63.08 6.07 -4.68
CA LEU A 306 63.15 4.75 -5.33
C LEU A 306 63.58 4.86 -6.80
N GLU A 307 63.09 5.87 -7.51
CA GLU A 307 63.52 6.15 -8.89
C GLU A 307 65.00 6.54 -8.95
N GLN A 308 65.48 7.38 -8.01
CA GLN A 308 66.89 7.71 -7.90
C GLN A 308 67.75 6.48 -7.59
N ALA A 309 67.31 5.63 -6.67
CA ALA A 309 67.99 4.37 -6.35
C ALA A 309 68.06 3.44 -7.57
N LYS A 310 67.00 3.38 -8.38
CA LYS A 310 66.99 2.61 -9.63
C LYS A 310 68.03 3.13 -10.62
N VAL A 311 68.02 4.44 -10.89
CA VAL A 311 68.97 5.05 -11.84
C VAL A 311 70.41 4.81 -11.40
N GLN A 312 70.68 4.96 -10.10
CA GLN A 312 71.99 4.68 -9.54
C GLN A 312 72.38 3.20 -9.70
N ALA A 313 71.49 2.28 -9.34
CA ALA A 313 71.74 0.84 -9.45
C ALA A 313 71.98 0.40 -10.91
N ASP A 314 71.19 0.91 -11.87
CA ASP A 314 71.38 0.64 -13.30
C ASP A 314 72.76 1.11 -13.80
N GLN A 315 73.23 2.27 -13.34
CA GLN A 315 74.55 2.79 -13.68
C GLN A 315 75.67 1.91 -13.09
N GLU A 316 75.54 1.52 -11.82
CA GLU A 316 76.50 0.65 -11.14
C GLU A 316 76.58 -0.74 -11.79
N THR A 317 75.44 -1.33 -12.17
CA THR A 317 75.39 -2.62 -12.89
C THR A 317 76.04 -2.53 -14.26
N ARG A 318 75.80 -1.45 -15.02
CA ARG A 318 76.48 -1.23 -16.32
C ARG A 318 77.98 -1.08 -16.12
N GLN A 319 78.41 -0.33 -15.11
CA GLN A 319 79.84 -0.17 -14.79
C GLN A 319 80.47 -1.52 -14.42
N HIS A 320 79.78 -2.34 -13.62
CA HIS A 320 80.25 -3.67 -13.23
C HIS A 320 80.33 -4.63 -14.43
N GLN A 321 79.31 -4.65 -15.29
CA GLN A 321 79.31 -5.44 -16.53
C GLN A 321 80.43 -5.01 -17.48
N ALA A 322 80.67 -3.70 -17.62
CA ALA A 322 81.77 -3.17 -18.42
C ALA A 322 83.13 -3.58 -17.86
N LYS A 323 83.33 -3.57 -16.53
CA LYS A 323 84.54 -4.09 -15.87
C LYS A 323 84.77 -5.57 -16.17
N ILE A 324 83.73 -6.41 -16.03
CA ILE A 324 83.82 -7.84 -16.37
C ILE A 324 84.14 -8.04 -17.85
N ALA A 325 83.45 -7.32 -18.75
CA ALA A 325 83.66 -7.41 -20.19
C ALA A 325 85.11 -7.03 -20.56
N ARG A 326 85.65 -5.96 -19.97
CA ARG A 326 87.05 -5.54 -20.13
C ARG A 326 88.00 -6.66 -19.72
N ASP A 327 87.79 -7.28 -18.56
CA ASP A 327 88.70 -8.32 -18.08
C ASP A 327 88.69 -9.56 -19.00
N VAL A 328 87.51 -9.94 -19.52
CA VAL A 328 87.37 -11.01 -20.52
C VAL A 328 88.02 -10.64 -21.86
N LEU A 329 87.86 -9.40 -22.32
CA LEU A 329 88.48 -8.91 -23.55
C LEU A 329 90.00 -8.88 -23.44
N LYS A 330 90.55 -8.38 -22.33
CA LYS A 330 92.00 -8.41 -22.06
C LYS A 330 92.56 -9.83 -22.08
N GLU A 331 91.85 -10.80 -21.49
CA GLU A 331 92.27 -12.19 -21.54
C GLU A 331 92.24 -12.76 -22.98
N ARG A 332 91.19 -12.45 -23.74
CA ARG A 332 91.06 -12.84 -25.15
C ARG A 332 92.19 -12.23 -25.99
N ASP A 333 92.46 -10.94 -25.83
CA ASP A 333 93.46 -10.21 -26.59
C ASP A 333 94.86 -10.76 -26.31
N GLN A 334 95.16 -11.12 -25.05
CA GLN A 334 96.40 -11.83 -24.70
C GLN A 334 96.50 -13.20 -25.38
N ARG A 335 95.42 -13.99 -25.41
CA ARG A 335 95.38 -15.28 -26.14
C ARG A 335 95.58 -15.08 -27.65
N LEU A 336 94.98 -14.04 -28.22
CA LEU A 336 95.07 -13.70 -29.64
C LEU A 336 96.51 -13.27 -30.01
N LEU A 337 97.13 -12.43 -29.18
CA LEU A 337 98.54 -12.04 -29.33
C LEU A 337 99.49 -13.25 -29.21
N ASN A 338 99.20 -14.20 -28.30
CA ASN A 338 99.98 -15.44 -28.18
C ASN A 338 99.81 -16.35 -29.40
N TYR A 339 98.60 -16.46 -29.97
CA TYR A 339 98.35 -17.22 -31.19
C TYR A 339 99.04 -16.60 -32.43
N ILE A 340 98.98 -15.26 -32.56
CA ILE A 340 99.67 -14.52 -33.63
C ILE A 340 101.19 -14.71 -33.57
N LYS A 341 101.79 -14.77 -32.37
CA LYS A 341 103.21 -15.07 -32.19
C LYS A 341 103.59 -16.45 -32.74
N ASN A 342 102.69 -17.44 -32.64
CA ASN A 342 102.92 -18.79 -33.17
C ASN A 342 102.80 -18.87 -34.71
N LEU A 343 102.13 -17.90 -35.35
CA LEU A 343 101.93 -17.84 -36.80
C LEU A 343 103.09 -17.20 -37.60
N SER A 344 104.21 -16.84 -36.95
CA SER A 344 105.44 -16.33 -37.60
C SER A 344 105.23 -15.08 -38.49
N LEU A 345 104.39 -14.15 -38.04
CA LEU A 345 104.16 -12.85 -38.70
C LEU A 345 105.30 -11.85 -38.44
N THR A 346 105.53 -10.92 -39.37
CA THR A 346 106.54 -9.84 -39.26
C THR A 346 106.28 -8.95 -38.03
N SER A 347 107.29 -8.70 -37.18
CA SER A 347 107.11 -8.00 -35.88
C SER A 347 106.38 -6.65 -36.00
N LYS A 348 106.66 -5.90 -37.08
CA LYS A 348 106.06 -4.59 -37.33
C LYS A 348 104.52 -4.62 -37.48
N LYS A 349 103.94 -5.72 -37.96
CA LYS A 349 102.48 -5.90 -38.06
C LYS A 349 101.87 -6.34 -36.73
N VAL A 350 102.60 -7.13 -35.94
CA VAL A 350 102.19 -7.55 -34.58
C VAL A 350 102.14 -6.34 -33.64
N ASP A 351 103.11 -5.43 -33.75
CA ASP A 351 103.13 -4.19 -32.96
C ASP A 351 101.98 -3.25 -33.33
N GLN A 352 101.58 -3.18 -34.61
CA GLN A 352 100.39 -2.44 -35.05
C GLN A 352 99.10 -3.01 -34.47
N ILE A 353 98.93 -4.34 -34.49
CA ILE A 353 97.77 -5.01 -33.89
C ILE A 353 97.74 -4.78 -32.38
N LYS A 354 98.90 -4.87 -31.71
CA LYS A 354 99.00 -4.58 -30.28
C LYS A 354 98.63 -3.14 -29.96
N SER A 355 99.11 -2.16 -30.72
CA SER A 355 98.74 -0.75 -30.52
C SER A 355 97.25 -0.48 -30.73
N PHE A 356 96.60 -1.19 -31.65
CA PHE A 356 95.16 -1.09 -31.87
C PHE A 356 94.38 -1.66 -30.66
N LEU A 357 94.75 -2.85 -30.19
CA LEU A 357 94.13 -3.48 -29.02
C LEU A 357 94.36 -2.66 -27.73
N ASP A 358 95.55 -2.07 -27.56
CA ASP A 358 95.85 -1.21 -26.42
C ASP A 358 95.04 0.10 -26.47
N THR A 359 94.75 0.63 -27.67
CA THR A 359 93.89 1.82 -27.85
C THR A 359 92.43 1.51 -27.54
N GLU A 360 91.86 0.42 -28.07
CA GLU A 360 90.48 0.02 -27.74
C GLU A 360 90.31 -0.28 -26.24
N ASN A 361 91.30 -0.93 -25.61
CA ASN A 361 91.26 -1.19 -24.17
C ASN A 361 91.36 0.11 -23.33
N HIS A 362 92.08 1.13 -23.81
CA HIS A 362 92.16 2.43 -23.15
C HIS A 362 90.84 3.22 -23.27
N GLU A 363 90.19 3.21 -24.44
CA GLU A 363 88.88 3.85 -24.63
C GLU A 363 87.82 3.25 -23.68
N LEU A 364 87.82 1.91 -23.52
CA LEU A 364 86.96 1.23 -22.55
C LEU A 364 87.29 1.58 -21.09
N GLU A 365 88.56 1.84 -20.75
CA GLU A 365 88.95 2.26 -19.39
C GLU A 365 88.53 3.69 -19.06
N GLU A 366 88.56 4.60 -20.03
CA GLU A 366 88.04 5.97 -19.87
C GLU A 366 86.52 5.97 -19.68
N GLU A 367 85.79 5.16 -20.47
CA GLU A 367 84.34 5.01 -20.29
C GLU A 367 83.96 4.48 -18.90
N ILE A 368 84.71 3.51 -18.37
CA ILE A 368 84.47 2.95 -17.02
C ILE A 368 84.84 3.95 -15.91
N SER A 369 85.87 4.77 -16.12
CA SER A 369 86.38 5.75 -15.14
C SER A 369 85.52 7.01 -15.05
N ASN A 370 84.69 7.29 -16.06
CA ASN A 370 83.71 8.39 -16.04
C ASN A 370 82.53 8.13 -15.08
N TYR A 371 82.34 6.89 -14.63
CA TYR A 371 81.35 6.56 -13.60
C TYR A 371 81.91 6.81 -12.21
N GLN A 372 81.14 7.47 -11.34
CA GLN A 372 81.47 7.63 -9.92
C GLN A 372 81.57 6.26 -9.22
N ASP A 373 82.27 6.21 -8.08
CA ASP A 373 82.39 4.98 -7.30
C ASP A 373 81.01 4.48 -6.86
N PRO A 374 80.73 3.17 -7.03
CA PRO A 374 79.45 2.58 -6.66
C PRO A 374 79.27 2.67 -5.13
N TRP A 375 78.09 3.11 -4.69
CA TRP A 375 77.75 3.23 -3.26
C TRP A 375 76.50 2.45 -2.87
N LEU A 376 75.64 2.09 -3.82
CA LEU A 376 74.44 1.31 -3.56
C LEU A 376 74.72 -0.20 -3.56
N ALA A 377 75.59 -0.66 -4.48
CA ALA A 377 76.04 -2.04 -4.65
C ALA A 377 74.89 -3.07 -4.68
N ALA A 378 73.77 -2.72 -5.33
CA ALA A 378 72.63 -3.62 -5.45
C ALA A 378 72.96 -4.84 -6.34
N ASP A 379 72.48 -6.00 -5.94
CA ASP A 379 72.53 -7.19 -6.78
C ASP A 379 71.40 -7.16 -7.84
N ASN A 380 71.53 -8.04 -8.85
CA ASN A 380 70.55 -8.12 -9.93
C ASN A 380 69.14 -8.51 -9.43
N GLU A 381 69.05 -9.23 -8.30
CA GLU A 381 67.79 -9.63 -7.69
C GLU A 381 67.07 -8.43 -7.04
N ALA A 382 67.79 -7.58 -6.31
CA ALA A 382 67.27 -6.35 -5.73
C ALA A 382 66.85 -5.34 -6.81
N LEU A 383 67.61 -5.23 -7.91
CA LEU A 383 67.24 -4.42 -9.07
C LEU A 383 65.94 -4.90 -9.71
N THR A 384 65.84 -6.19 -10.01
CA THR A 384 64.62 -6.79 -10.59
C THR A 384 63.42 -6.60 -9.66
N SER A 385 63.63 -6.73 -8.35
CA SER A 385 62.59 -6.50 -7.34
C SER A 385 62.15 -5.03 -7.28
N LEU A 386 63.09 -4.08 -7.35
CA LEU A 386 62.82 -2.65 -7.39
C LEU A 386 62.06 -2.26 -8.67
N GLU A 387 62.44 -2.83 -9.81
CA GLU A 387 61.73 -2.61 -11.08
C GLU A 387 60.30 -3.13 -11.04
N ASN A 388 60.10 -4.34 -10.52
CA ASN A 388 58.76 -4.92 -10.37
C ASN A 388 57.90 -4.09 -9.40
N LEU A 389 58.49 -3.62 -8.31
CA LEU A 389 57.83 -2.78 -7.33
C LEU A 389 57.38 -1.46 -7.95
N LEU A 390 58.28 -0.74 -8.64
CA LEU A 390 57.99 0.56 -9.27
C LEU A 390 56.99 0.46 -10.42
N ASN A 391 57.16 -0.52 -11.31
CA ASN A 391 56.37 -0.60 -12.52
C ASN A 391 54.98 -1.21 -12.29
N TYR A 392 54.88 -2.21 -11.41
CA TYR A 392 53.67 -3.03 -11.30
C TYR A 392 53.02 -2.98 -9.91
N GLU A 393 53.77 -3.29 -8.84
CA GLU A 393 53.15 -3.47 -7.53
C GLU A 393 52.56 -2.18 -6.95
N LEU A 394 53.30 -1.07 -7.01
CA LEU A 394 52.83 0.20 -6.43
C LEU A 394 51.57 0.71 -7.13
N ASN A 395 51.52 0.66 -8.47
CA ASN A 395 50.37 1.11 -9.24
C ASN A 395 49.14 0.21 -9.00
N THR A 396 49.36 -1.11 -8.92
CA THR A 396 48.31 -2.09 -8.65
C THR A 396 47.75 -1.92 -7.24
N ASN A 397 48.62 -1.81 -6.24
CA ASN A 397 48.22 -1.65 -4.83
C ASN A 397 47.55 -0.30 -4.59
N LYS A 398 47.99 0.77 -5.26
CA LYS A 398 47.33 2.09 -5.20
C LYS A 398 45.92 2.07 -5.79
N SER A 399 45.73 1.35 -6.91
CA SER A 399 44.42 1.20 -7.54
C SER A 399 43.48 0.36 -6.68
N ARG A 400 43.97 -0.76 -6.14
CA ARG A 400 43.22 -1.60 -5.18
C ARG A 400 42.84 -0.84 -3.92
N ALA A 401 43.74 -0.05 -3.35
CA ALA A 401 43.46 0.76 -2.16
C ALA A 401 42.36 1.80 -2.42
N LYS A 402 42.36 2.45 -3.59
CA LYS A 402 41.29 3.39 -3.99
C LYS A 402 39.94 2.70 -4.13
N GLN A 403 39.91 1.55 -4.81
CA GLN A 403 38.67 0.77 -4.96
C GLN A 403 38.12 0.36 -3.59
N LYS A 404 38.97 -0.16 -2.70
CA LYS A 404 38.54 -0.57 -1.35
C LYS A 404 38.08 0.59 -0.48
N GLN A 405 38.66 1.77 -0.66
CA GLN A 405 38.21 2.98 0.01
C GLN A 405 36.80 3.40 -0.46
N GLU A 406 36.51 3.24 -1.75
CA GLU A 406 35.17 3.50 -2.31
C GLU A 406 34.14 2.46 -1.87
N ASP A 407 34.51 1.16 -1.89
CA ASP A 407 33.68 0.06 -1.37
C ASP A 407 33.32 0.30 0.10
N LEU A 408 34.30 0.68 0.92
CA LEU A 408 34.10 0.94 2.34
C LEU A 408 33.23 2.17 2.59
N LYS A 409 33.38 3.23 1.78
CA LYS A 409 32.50 4.40 1.82
C LYS A 409 31.05 4.03 1.50
N ASN A 410 30.83 3.17 0.50
CA ASN A 410 29.49 2.71 0.12
C ASN A 410 28.86 1.77 1.16
N LEU A 411 29.68 1.03 1.93
CA LEU A 411 29.21 0.14 2.99
C LEU A 411 28.94 0.87 4.32
N GLU A 412 29.56 2.03 4.55
CA GLU A 412 29.38 2.84 5.75
C GLU A 412 28.26 3.91 5.64
N THR A 413 27.88 4.30 4.42
CA THR A 413 26.71 5.15 4.13
C THR A 413 25.44 4.35 3.98
#